data_AF-A0AA89CCF6-F1
#
_entry.id   AF-A0AA89CCF6-F1
#
_cell.length_a   1.000
_cell.length_b   1.000
_cell.length_c   1.000
_cell.angle_alpha   90.00
_cell.angle_beta   90.00
_cell.angle_gamma   90.00
#
_symmetry.space_group_name_H-M   'P 1'
#
loop_
_entity.id
_entity.type
_entity.pdbx_description
1 polymer ?
#
loop_
_entity_poly.entity_id
_entity_poly.type
_entity_poly.pdbx_seq_one_letter_code
_entity_poly.pdbx_strand_id
1 'polypeptide(L)' 'MKVVKFKRHYAQYTPGDVAGFEDEHAARLVDAGIADASAPEPKEAKVSQKAETGKAAAAKG' A
#
# COMPACT_ATOMS: atom_id res chain seq x y z
N MET A 1 9.64 -5.09 -7.87
CA MET A 1 8.32 -4.60 -7.42
C MET A 1 7.66 -5.67 -6.56
N LYS A 2 7.61 -5.44 -5.26
CA LYS A 2 7.11 -6.33 -4.21
C LYS A 2 5.72 -5.89 -3.79
N VAL A 3 4.79 -6.82 -3.68
CA VAL A 3 3.45 -6.53 -3.16
C VAL A 3 3.46 -6.74 -1.64
N VAL A 4 2.90 -5.79 -0.91
CA VAL A 4 2.73 -5.88 0.55
C VAL A 4 1.27 -5.66 0.91
N LYS A 5 0.82 -6.31 1.98
CA LYS A 5 -0.52 -6.13 2.54
C LYS A 5 -0.43 -5.32 3.82
N PHE A 6 -1.04 -4.15 3.85
CA PHE A 6 -1.10 -3.32 5.04
C PHE A 6 -1.92 -4.02 6.13
N LYS A 7 -1.36 -4.12 7.34
CA LYS A 7 -2.07 -4.65 8.51
C LYS A 7 -2.43 -3.56 9.51
N ARG A 8 -1.94 -2.34 9.29
CA ARG A 8 -2.33 -1.12 10.01
C ARG A 8 -2.47 0.05 9.05
N HIS A 9 -3.11 1.11 9.50
CA HIS A 9 -3.25 2.33 8.71
C HIS A 9 -1.88 2.99 8.47
N TYR A 10 -1.58 3.33 7.22
CA TYR A 10 -0.34 3.99 6.83
C TYR A 10 -0.55 4.91 5.64
N ALA A 11 -0.29 6.21 5.83
CA ALA A 11 -0.58 7.24 4.84
C ALA A 11 -2.04 7.17 4.34
N GLN A 12 -2.24 6.72 3.10
CA GLN A 12 -3.58 6.53 2.50
C GLN A 12 -4.10 5.10 2.59
N TYR A 13 -3.27 4.16 3.04
CA TYR A 13 -3.59 2.74 3.08
C TYR A 13 -4.25 2.37 4.39
N THR A 14 -5.29 1.55 4.31
CA THR A 14 -6.01 1.02 5.48
C THR A 14 -5.56 -0.41 5.77
N PRO A 15 -5.77 -0.91 7.01
CA PRO A 15 -5.58 -2.32 7.30
C PRO A 15 -6.39 -3.18 6.33
N GLY A 16 -5.73 -4.09 5.62
CA GLY A 16 -6.32 -4.95 4.59
C GLY A 16 -5.98 -4.54 3.16
N ASP A 17 -5.52 -3.30 2.95
CA ASP A 17 -5.17 -2.81 1.61
C ASP A 17 -3.87 -3.44 1.10
N VAL A 18 -3.77 -3.62 -0.23
CA VAL A 18 -2.66 -4.32 -0.89
C VAL A 18 -2.05 -3.38 -1.93
N ALA A 19 -0.75 -3.13 -1.82
CA ALA A 19 -0.04 -2.24 -2.73
C ALA A 19 1.34 -2.78 -3.14
N GLY A 20 1.74 -2.44 -4.35
CA GLY A 20 3.06 -2.75 -4.90
C GLY A 20 4.05 -1.62 -4.61
N PHE A 21 5.18 -1.96 -4.00
CA PHE A 21 6.29 -1.06 -3.72
C PHE A 21 7.60 -1.61 -4.29
N GLU A 22 8.62 -0.76 -4.34
CA GLU A 22 10.01 -1.18 -4.53
C GLU A 22 10.42 -2.13 -3.41
N ASP A 23 11.27 -3.11 -3.73
CA ASP A 23 11.69 -4.16 -2.80
C ASP A 23 12.31 -3.60 -1.50
N GLU A 24 13.07 -2.51 -1.59
CA GLU A 24 13.59 -1.80 -0.42
C GLU A 24 12.48 -1.16 0.43
N HIS A 25 11.51 -0.50 -0.21
CA HIS A 25 10.43 0.19 0.50
C HIS A 25 9.47 -0.82 1.14
N ALA A 26 9.17 -1.91 0.44
CA ALA A 26 8.40 -3.04 0.97
C ALA A 26 9.08 -3.65 2.20
N ALA A 27 10.40 -3.87 2.15
CA ALA A 27 11.15 -4.36 3.30
C ALA A 27 11.01 -3.43 4.51
N ARG A 28 11.10 -2.10 4.30
CA ARG A 28 10.88 -1.12 5.39
C ARG A 28 9.47 -1.15 5.96
N LEU A 29 8.45 -1.35 5.13
CA LEU A 29 7.06 -1.45 5.60
C LEU A 29 6.82 -2.72 6.42
N VAL A 30 7.43 -3.83 6.02
CA VAL A 30 7.33 -5.11 6.73
C VAL A 30 8.11 -5.06 8.05
N ASP A 31 9.35 -4.57 8.01
CA ASP A 31 10.22 -4.39 9.18
C ASP A 31 9.60 -3.45 10.22
N ALA A 32 9.02 -2.34 9.77
CA ALA A 32 8.31 -1.41 10.64
C ALA A 32 6.99 -1.99 11.21
N GLY A 33 6.58 -3.20 10.81
CA GLY A 33 5.31 -3.81 11.22
C GLY A 33 4.08 -3.12 10.63
N ILE A 34 4.25 -2.36 9.55
CA ILE A 34 3.18 -1.65 8.84
C ILE A 34 2.41 -2.59 7.93
N ALA A 35 3.16 -3.39 7.18
CA ALA A 35 2.63 -4.31 6.21
C ALA A 35 3.19 -5.72 6.44
N ASP A 36 2.65 -6.67 5.69
CA ASP A 36 3.14 -8.04 5.61
C ASP A 36 3.63 -8.33 4.19
N ALA A 37 4.65 -9.18 4.07
CA ALA A 37 5.23 -9.54 2.78
C ALA A 37 4.23 -10.45 2.04
N SER A 38 3.40 -9.85 1.19
CA SER A 38 2.46 -10.61 0.38
C SER A 38 3.25 -11.33 -0.71
N ALA A 39 3.36 -12.66 -0.62
CA ALA A 39 3.95 -13.44 -1.69
C ALA A 39 3.17 -13.17 -2.99
N PRO A 40 3.87 -12.91 -4.12
CA PRO A 40 3.21 -12.70 -5.39
C PRO A 40 2.67 -14.05 -5.87
N GLU A 41 1.45 -14.41 -5.49
CA GLU A 41 0.69 -15.34 -6.32
C GLU A 41 0.32 -14.59 -7.61
N PRO A 42 0.71 -15.08 -8.80
CA PRO A 42 0.48 -14.40 -10.08
C PRO A 42 -0.98 -14.49 -10.55
N LYS A 43 -1.94 -14.45 -9.62
CA LYS A 43 -3.36 -14.47 -9.92
C LYS A 43 -4.01 -13.23 -9.31
N GLU A 44 -4.61 -12.48 -10.21
CA GLU A 44 -5.61 -11.46 -9.93
C GLU A 44 -5.04 -10.07 -9.60
N ALA A 45 -4.53 -9.46 -10.67
CA ALA A 45 -4.84 -8.06 -10.96
C ALA A 45 -6.37 -7.86 -11.03
N LYS A 46 -7.05 -7.88 -9.89
CA LYS A 46 -8.45 -7.45 -9.76
C LYS A 46 -8.64 -6.76 -8.42
N VAL A 47 -8.92 -5.45 -8.50
CA VAL A 47 -9.50 -4.58 -7.47
C VAL A 47 -8.48 -4.22 -6.37
N SER A 48 -7.95 -2.99 -6.32
CA SER A 48 -8.73 -1.81 -5.93
C SER A 48 -8.75 -0.71 -7.00
N GLN A 49 -9.89 -0.64 -7.69
CA GLN A 49 -10.44 0.66 -8.09
C GLN A 49 -10.71 1.48 -6.82
N LYS A 50 -10.54 2.80 -6.92
CA LYS A 50 -10.73 3.86 -5.91
C LYS A 50 -9.57 4.08 -4.92
N ALA A 51 -8.62 4.90 -5.38
CA ALA A 51 -8.15 6.03 -4.57
C ALA A 51 -8.23 7.35 -5.37
N GLU A 52 -9.28 7.52 -6.18
CA GLU A 52 -9.92 8.84 -6.28
C GLU A 52 -10.78 8.99 -5.03
N THR A 53 -10.20 9.51 -3.95
CA THR A 53 -10.88 10.35 -2.96
C THR A 53 -9.81 11.03 -2.12
N GLY A 54 -9.58 12.30 -2.44
CA GLY A 54 -9.47 13.34 -1.43
C GLY A 54 -8.16 13.42 -0.66
N LYS A 55 -7.11 13.95 -1.32
CA LYS A 55 -6.27 14.94 -0.64
C LYS A 55 -5.71 15.94 -1.65
N ALA A 56 -6.57 16.85 -2.09
CA ALA A 56 -6.13 18.21 -2.35
C ALA A 56 -5.60 18.77 -1.01
N ALA A 57 -4.31 18.54 -0.75
CA ALA A 57 -3.61 19.30 0.25
C ALA A 57 -3.46 20.73 -0.31
N ALA A 58 -4.08 21.67 0.39
CA ALA A 58 -3.96 23.11 0.29
C ALA A 58 -2.71 23.62 -0.45
N ALA A 59 -2.92 24.34 -1.55
CA ALA A 59 -2.01 25.38 -1.99
C ALA A 59 -2.59 26.73 -1.53
N LYS A 60 -1.80 27.46 -0.73
CA LYS A 60 -2.06 28.86 -0.37
C LYS A 60 -2.08 29.73 -1.63
N GLY A 61 -3.00 30.69 -1.69
CA GLY A 61 -3.05 31.78 -2.67
C GLY A 61 -4.28 32.62 -2.46
#